data_AF-A0A7Y5BN33-F1
#
_entry.id   AF-A0A7Y5BN33-F1
#
_cell.length_a   1.000
_cell.length_b   1.000
_cell.length_c   1.000
_cell.angle_alpha   90.00
_cell.angle_beta   90.00
_cell.angle_gamma   90.00
#
_symmetry.space_group_name_H-M   'P 1'
#
loop_
_entity.id
_entity.type
_entity.pdbx_description
1 polymer ?
#
loop_
_entity_poly.entity_id
_entity_poly.type
_entity_poly.pdbx_seq_one_letter_code
_entity_poly.pdbx_strand_id
1 'polypeptide(L)' 'MSLIQNLIRSLLPAKLAADMEADSKRWVLTCPNCNHVQSVWEIGGVRYKAFSKGKRTGIRCLNCKQWHMMPMTYQK' A
#
# COMPACT_ATOMS: atom_id res chain seq x y z
N MET A 1 6.83 7.95 7.78
CA MET A 1 6.33 6.65 8.30
C MET A 1 4.93 6.86 8.84
N SER A 2 3.98 6.00 8.50
CA SER A 2 2.58 6.12 8.95
C SER A 2 2.43 5.66 10.40
N LEU A 3 1.57 6.32 11.18
CA LEU A 3 1.28 5.98 12.58
C LEU A 3 0.86 4.52 12.75
N ILE A 4 0.13 3.98 11.76
CA ILE A 4 -0.34 2.59 11.75
C ILE A 4 0.84 1.62 11.62
N GLN A 5 1.87 1.97 10.85
CA GLN A 5 3.05 1.12 10.64
C GLN A 5 3.93 1.05 11.89
N ASN A 6 4.04 2.18 12.61
CA ASN A 6 4.73 2.22 13.88
C ASN A 6 4.00 1.39 14.95
N LEU A 7 2.67 1.50 15.01
CA LEU A 7 1.83 0.68 15.90
C LEU A 7 1.97 -0.81 15.62
N ILE A 8 1.95 -1.22 14.34
CA ILE A 8 2.14 -2.63 13.95
C ILE A 8 3.51 -3.13 14.40
N ARG A 9 4.58 -2.34 14.20
CA ARG A 9 5.93 -2.74 14.62
C ARG A 9 6.10 -2.79 16.13
N SER A 10 5.36 -1.99 16.90
CA SER A 10 5.43 -2.01 18.36
C SER A 10 4.59 -3.11 19.01
N LEU A 11 3.49 -3.53 18.37
CA LEU A 11 2.54 -4.51 18.93
C LEU A 11 2.78 -5.95 18.45
N LEU A 12 3.33 -6.14 17.26
CA LEU A 12 3.50 -7.47 16.66
C LEU A 12 4.95 -7.97 16.74
N PRO A 13 5.14 -9.31 16.80
CA PRO A 13 6.47 -9.90 16.68
C PRO A 13 7.15 -9.45 15.39
N ALA A 14 8.46 -9.14 15.46
CA ALA A 14 9.21 -8.55 14.35
C ALA A 14 9.08 -9.34 13.03
N LYS A 15 9.01 -10.67 13.11
CA LYS A 15 8.82 -11.55 11.94
C LYS A 15 7.46 -11.32 11.27
N LEU A 16 6.40 -11.23 12.06
CA LEU A 16 5.04 -10.95 11.56
C LEU A 16 4.94 -9.56 10.95
N ALA A 17 5.53 -8.55 11.59
CA ALA A 17 5.57 -7.19 11.05
C ALA A 17 6.34 -7.14 9.71
N ALA A 18 7.44 -7.87 9.58
CA ALA A 18 8.21 -7.98 8.34
C ALA A 18 7.42 -8.68 7.22
N ASP A 19 6.73 -9.79 7.53
CA ASP A 19 5.84 -10.48 6.59
C ASP A 19 4.69 -9.58 6.13
N MET A 20 4.09 -8.82 7.05
CA MET A 20 3.02 -7.86 6.74
C MET A 20 3.50 -6.71 5.85
N GLU A 21 4.69 -6.17 6.13
CA GLU A 21 5.31 -5.14 5.30
C GLU A 21 5.62 -5.67 3.90
N ALA A 22 6.20 -6.87 3.81
CA ALA A 22 6.49 -7.51 2.52
C ALA A 22 5.23 -7.74 1.69
N ASP A 23 4.16 -8.26 2.29
CA ASP A 23 2.88 -8.47 1.59
C ASP A 23 2.24 -7.14 1.19
N SER A 24 2.25 -6.14 2.07
CA SER A 24 1.70 -4.80 1.80
C SER A 24 2.43 -4.09 0.66
N LYS A 25 3.74 -4.30 0.51
CA LYS A 25 4.53 -3.73 -0.59
C LYS A 25 4.18 -4.31 -1.96
N ARG A 26 3.71 -5.56 -2.02
CA ARG A 26 3.28 -6.21 -3.28
C ARG A 26 1.98 -5.65 -3.83
N TRP A 27 1.17 -5.03 -2.97
CA TRP A 27 0.00 -4.28 -3.40
C TRP A 27 0.44 -2.93 -3.94
N VAL A 28 0.41 -2.79 -5.27
CA VAL A 28 0.82 -1.56 -5.95
C VAL A 28 -0.40 -0.83 -6.51
N LEU A 29 -0.30 0.49 -6.52
CA LEU A 29 -1.28 1.44 -7.01
C LEU A 29 -0.60 2.24 -8.10
N THR A 30 -1.22 2.27 -9.29
CA THR A 30 -0.70 3.03 -10.42
C THR A 30 -1.52 4.30 -10.58
N CYS A 31 -0.88 5.47 -10.54
CA CYS A 31 -1.56 6.74 -10.79
C CYS A 31 -1.90 6.85 -12.29
N PRO A 32 -3.17 7.05 -12.67
CA PRO A 32 -3.54 7.19 -14.09
C PRO A 32 -3.09 8.52 -14.73
N ASN A 33 -2.74 9.53 -13.92
CA ASN A 33 -2.33 10.84 -14.43
C ASN A 33 -0.81 10.91 -14.71
N CYS A 34 0.01 10.40 -13.80
CA CYS A 34 1.48 10.50 -13.91
C CYS A 34 2.18 9.14 -14.07
N ASN A 35 1.42 8.05 -14.19
CA ASN A 35 1.93 6.66 -14.28
C ASN A 35 2.86 6.23 -13.13
N HIS A 36 2.89 6.99 -12.03
CA HIS A 36 3.68 6.65 -10.87
C HIS A 36 3.09 5.41 -10.18
N VAL A 37 3.95 4.42 -9.95
CA VAL A 37 3.61 3.19 -9.23
C VAL A 37 4.05 3.38 -7.78
N GLN A 38 3.13 3.22 -6.85
CA GLN A 38 3.37 3.36 -5.41
C GLN A 38 2.71 2.19 -4.68
N SER A 39 3.38 1.65 -3.67
CA SER A 39 2.81 0.54 -2.89
C SER A 39 1.81 1.02 -1.85
N VAL A 40 0.93 0.10 -1.41
CA VAL A 40 0.01 0.34 -0.30
C VAL A 40 0.77 0.65 0.99
N TRP A 41 1.96 0.08 1.17
CA TRP A 41 2.82 0.42 2.29
C TRP A 41 3.33 1.87 2.24
N GLU A 42 3.77 2.36 1.08
CA GLU A 42 4.32 3.72 0.97
C GLU A 42 3.29 4.81 1.27
N ILE A 43 2.02 4.57 0.95
CA ILE A 43 0.92 5.49 1.28
C ILE A 43 0.46 5.39 2.74
N GLY A 44 1.10 4.54 3.55
CA GLY A 44 0.76 4.34 4.96
C GLY A 44 -0.37 3.35 5.23
N GLY A 45 -0.83 2.65 4.19
CA GLY A 45 -1.80 1.57 4.29
C GLY A 45 -1.14 0.23 4.60
N VAL A 46 -1.96 -0.74 4.98
CA VAL A 46 -1.52 -2.10 5.29
C VAL A 46 -2.50 -3.07 4.65
N ARG A 47 -1.95 -4.03 3.89
CA ARG A 47 -2.70 -5.14 3.31
C ARG A 47 -1.90 -6.42 3.53
N TYR A 48 -2.46 -7.30 4.35
CA TYR A 48 -1.85 -8.58 4.66
C TYR A 48 -2.85 -9.72 4.39
N LYS A 49 -2.42 -10.74 3.66
CA LYS A 49 -3.24 -11.91 3.26
C LYS A 49 -4.55 -11.54 2.55
N ALA A 50 -4.58 -10.39 1.88
CA ALA A 50 -5.74 -9.97 1.12
C ALA A 50 -5.83 -10.77 -0.20
N PHE A 51 -7.05 -11.11 -0.64
CA PHE A 51 -7.28 -11.81 -1.92
C PHE A 51 -8.07 -10.97 -2.92
N SER A 52 -8.56 -9.79 -2.52
CA SER A 52 -9.39 -8.93 -3.37
C SER A 52 -8.55 -8.26 -4.47
N LYS A 53 -8.63 -8.77 -5.70
CA LYS A 53 -7.98 -8.19 -6.89
C LYS A 53 -8.91 -7.20 -7.60
N GLY A 54 -8.35 -6.22 -8.31
CA GLY A 54 -9.11 -5.31 -9.19
C GLY A 54 -9.87 -4.18 -8.50
N LYS A 55 -9.69 -3.97 -7.20
CA LYS A 55 -10.27 -2.81 -6.51
C LYS A 55 -9.57 -1.53 -6.96
N ARG A 56 -10.35 -0.47 -7.23
CA ARG A 56 -9.83 0.89 -7.38
C ARG A 56 -9.98 1.59 -6.04
N THR A 57 -8.99 2.38 -5.64
CA THR A 57 -9.06 3.18 -4.42
C THR A 57 -8.77 4.63 -4.75
N GLY A 58 -9.58 5.53 -4.18
CA GLY A 58 -9.33 6.96 -4.27
C GLY A 58 -8.19 7.29 -3.32
N ILE A 59 -7.04 7.72 -3.85
CA ILE A 59 -5.94 8.18 -3.03
C ILE A 59 -5.19 9.33 -3.70
N ARG A 60 -4.54 10.13 -2.86
CA ARG A 60 -3.60 11.15 -3.30
C ARG A 60 -2.31 10.49 -3.81
N CYS A 61 -1.91 10.81 -5.03
CA CYS A 61 -0.61 10.38 -5.56
C CYS A 61 0.53 11.05 -4.80
N LEU A 62 1.60 10.29 -4.52
CA LEU A 62 2.81 10.84 -3.89
C LEU A 62 3.58 11.77 -4.83
N ASN A 63 3.53 11.50 -6.14
CA ASN A 63 4.22 12.29 -7.15
C ASN A 63 3.42 13.53 -7.57
N CYS A 64 2.24 13.34 -8.20
CA CYS A 64 1.46 14.47 -8.71
C CYS A 64 0.60 15.18 -7.65
N LYS A 65 0.53 14.65 -6.42
CA LYS A 65 -0.24 15.21 -5.29
C LYS A 65 -1.74 15.43 -5.55
N GLN A 66 -2.28 14.88 -6.64
CA GLN A 66 -3.69 14.92 -6.97
C GLN A 66 -4.41 13.65 -6.50
N TRP A 67 -5.70 13.80 -6.24
CA TRP A 67 -6.60 12.70 -5.92
C TRP A 67 -7.07 12.01 -7.19
N HIS A 68 -6.84 10.71 -7.27
CA HIS A 68 -7.25 9.88 -8.41
C HIS A 68 -7.72 8.52 -7.94
N MET A 69 -8.62 7.89 -8.70
CA MET A 69 -8.98 6.49 -8.50
C MET A 69 -7.92 5.58 -9.11
N MET A 70 -7.00 5.11 -8.28
CA MET A 70 -5.89 4.26 -8.71
C MET A 70 -6.33 2.80 -8.74
N PRO A 71 -6.14 2.08 -9.85
CA PRO A 71 -6.26 0.63 -9.85
C PRO A 71 -5.19 0.03 -8.95
N MET A 72 -5.62 -0.89 -8.09
CA MET A 72 -4.74 -1.66 -7.25
C MET A 72 -4.48 -3.02 -7.87
N THR A 73 -3.21 -3.32 -8.11
CA THR A 73 -2.75 -4.62 -8.61
C THR A 73 -1.85 -5.28 -7.58
N TYR A 74 -1.86 -6.61 -7.58
CA TYR A 74 -0.95 -7.40 -6.75
C TYR A 74 0.17 -7.89 -7.64
N GLN A 75 1.41 -7.46 -7.38
CA GLN A 75 2.58 -8.03 -8.02
C GLN A 75 2.90 -9.36 -7.35
N LYS A 76 2.78 -10.45 -8.13
CA LYS A 76 3.05 -11.82 -7.70
C LYS A 76 4.53 -12.15 -7.82
#